data_AF-A0A445BIX7-F1
#
_entry.id   AF-A0A445BIX7-F1
#
_cell.length_a   1.000
_cell.length_b   1.000
_cell.length_c   1.000
_cell.angle_alpha   90.00
_cell.angle_beta   90.00
_cell.angle_gamma   90.00
#
_symmetry.space_group_name_H-M   'P 1'
#
loop_
_entity.id
_entity.type
_entity.pdbx_description
1 polymer ?
#
loop_
_entity_poly.entity_id
_entity_poly.type
_entity_poly.pdbx_seq_one_letter_code
_entity_poly.pdbx_strand_id
1 'polypeptide(L)'
;MAMIHGFFKIKDVLYRTRSFQRVFEPRELEFLILISGKAYTRNEVLDMEKLMLNTLHFNMSVPTAYVFIRRFLKVAQANRKVATCLIKFILELLAFFLVELSLVEYEMLKFSPSLLTAAVVYTAQCTIFGFRQECSSLMVGFHQKAGSGKLIGVHQKYCSSKHNYTAKCEATSFLLDNSLL
;
A
#
# COMPACT_ATOMS: atom_id res chain seq x y z
N MET A 1 15.74 -20.84 -0.81
CA MET A 1 14.27 -20.89 -0.99
C MET A 1 13.49 -21.28 0.26
N ALA A 2 13.95 -22.21 1.11
CA ALA A 2 13.23 -22.62 2.32
C ALA A 2 13.03 -21.51 3.38
N MET A 3 13.95 -20.54 3.47
CA MET A 3 13.90 -19.44 4.44
C MET A 3 12.78 -18.42 4.14
N ILE A 4 12.50 -18.16 2.86
CA ILE A 4 11.42 -17.25 2.41
C ILE A 4 10.05 -17.92 2.59
N HIS A 5 9.96 -19.23 2.31
CA HIS A 5 8.75 -20.02 2.54
C HIS A 5 8.44 -20.17 4.04
N GLY A 6 9.46 -20.21 4.90
CA GLY A 6 9.34 -20.16 6.36
C GLY A 6 8.82 -18.80 6.86
N PHE A 7 9.31 -17.70 6.28
CA PHE A 7 8.80 -16.36 6.56
C PHE A 7 7.32 -16.19 6.22
N PHE A 8 6.86 -16.84 5.13
CA PHE A 8 5.44 -16.84 4.76
C PHE A 8 4.57 -17.60 5.77
N LYS A 9 5.05 -18.74 6.29
CA LYS A 9 4.38 -19.44 7.40
C LYS A 9 4.40 -18.65 8.70
N ILE A 10 5.43 -17.85 8.97
CA ILE A 10 5.49 -16.99 10.17
C ILE A 10 4.52 -15.81 10.04
N LYS A 11 4.40 -15.18 8.86
CA LYS A 11 3.30 -14.23 8.58
C LYS A 11 1.95 -14.90 8.83
N ASP A 12 1.84 -16.18 8.48
CA ASP A 12 0.64 -16.97 8.66
C ASP A 12 0.37 -17.45 10.13
N VAL A 13 1.39 -17.54 10.96
CA VAL A 13 1.23 -17.80 12.40
C VAL A 13 0.90 -16.51 13.13
N LEU A 14 1.52 -15.39 12.73
CA LEU A 14 1.29 -14.08 13.35
C LEU A 14 -0.12 -13.53 13.04
N TYR A 15 -0.63 -13.65 11.80
CA TYR A 15 -1.97 -13.12 11.44
C TYR A 15 -3.14 -13.92 12.00
N ARG A 16 -2.92 -15.19 12.37
CA ARG A 16 -3.96 -16.10 12.89
C ARG A 16 -3.91 -16.23 14.41
N THR A 17 -3.24 -15.33 15.12
CA THR A 17 -3.47 -15.19 16.56
C THR A 17 -4.77 -14.42 16.79
N ARG A 18 -5.89 -15.16 16.78
CA ARG A 18 -6.97 -14.86 17.73
C ARG A 18 -6.32 -14.88 19.12
N SER A 19 -6.29 -13.70 19.73
CA SER A 19 -5.64 -13.32 21.00
C SER A 19 -4.10 -13.44 21.03
N PHE A 20 -3.43 -12.28 20.94
CA PHE A 20 -2.00 -12.02 21.17
C PHE A 20 -1.48 -12.37 22.60
N GLN A 21 -2.22 -13.20 23.34
CA GLN A 21 -2.00 -13.53 24.76
C GLN A 21 -1.51 -14.97 24.95
N ARG A 22 -1.18 -15.70 23.88
CA ARG A 22 -0.68 -17.07 24.00
C ARG A 22 0.83 -17.12 23.78
N VAL A 23 1.53 -17.60 24.80
CA VAL A 23 2.91 -18.10 24.76
C VAL A 23 3.06 -19.09 23.61
N PHE A 24 4.21 -19.10 22.93
CA PHE A 24 4.50 -20.06 21.85
C PHE A 24 4.02 -21.47 22.19
N GLU A 25 3.20 -22.07 21.32
CA GLU A 25 2.83 -23.47 21.52
C GLU A 25 4.09 -24.35 21.40
N PRO A 26 4.19 -25.47 22.14
CA PRO A 26 5.38 -26.33 22.09
C PRO A 26 5.80 -26.74 20.68
N ARG A 27 4.85 -26.91 19.75
CA ARG A 27 5.13 -27.24 18.34
C ARG A 27 5.80 -26.11 17.56
N GLU A 28 5.45 -24.87 17.86
CA GLU A 28 5.99 -23.69 17.17
C GLU A 28 7.42 -23.41 17.61
N LEU A 29 7.69 -23.62 18.90
CA LEU A 29 9.01 -23.46 19.49
C LEU A 29 10.02 -24.46 18.92
N GLU A 30 9.64 -25.75 18.84
CA GLU A 30 10.48 -26.78 18.24
C GLU A 30 10.71 -26.51 16.74
N PHE A 31 9.71 -25.97 16.04
CA PHE A 31 9.86 -25.58 14.63
C PHE A 31 10.85 -24.42 14.46
N LEU A 32 10.78 -23.39 15.31
CA LEU A 32 11.71 -22.25 15.32
C LEU A 32 13.16 -22.70 15.56
N ILE A 33 13.37 -23.56 16.55
CA ILE A 33 14.70 -24.14 16.85
C ILE A 33 15.21 -24.92 15.64
N LEU A 34 14.35 -25.73 15.00
CA LEU A 34 14.72 -26.54 13.84
C LEU A 34 15.14 -25.67 12.64
N ILE A 35 14.35 -24.65 12.28
CA ILE A 35 14.66 -23.78 11.13
C ILE A 35 15.89 -22.91 11.38
N SER A 36 16.21 -22.61 12.65
CA SER A 36 17.42 -21.89 13.04
C SER A 36 18.69 -22.76 12.97
N GLY A 37 18.58 -24.05 12.63
CA GLY A 37 19.70 -24.98 12.63
C GLY A 37 20.16 -25.37 14.04
N LYS A 38 19.25 -25.34 15.02
CA LYS A 38 19.56 -25.53 16.46
C LYS A 38 20.59 -24.54 17.00
N ALA A 39 20.63 -23.33 16.45
CA ALA A 39 21.50 -22.26 16.93
C ALA A 39 21.11 -21.74 18.32
N TYR A 40 19.86 -21.95 18.73
CA TYR A 40 19.30 -21.50 20.00
C TYR A 40 18.68 -22.66 20.78
N THR A 41 18.80 -22.61 22.09
CA THR A 41 18.13 -23.52 23.02
C THR A 41 16.70 -23.06 23.31
N ARG A 42 15.87 -23.99 23.80
CA ARG A 42 14.49 -23.71 24.18
C ARG A 42 14.37 -22.55 25.18
N ASN A 43 15.27 -22.51 26.16
CA ASN A 43 15.24 -21.48 27.21
C ASN A 43 15.61 -20.10 26.65
N GLU A 44 16.62 -20.01 25.78
CA GLU A 44 17.03 -18.75 25.15
C GLU A 44 15.90 -18.13 24.31
N VAL A 45 15.14 -18.95 23.58
CA VAL A 45 14.00 -18.46 22.78
C VAL A 45 12.87 -17.94 23.70
N LEU A 46 12.58 -18.62 24.81
CA LEU A 46 11.57 -18.18 25.77
C LEU A 46 12.00 -16.91 26.54
N ASP A 47 13.28 -16.80 26.89
CA ASP A 47 13.83 -15.62 27.54
C ASP A 47 13.74 -14.40 26.60
N MET A 48 14.04 -14.60 25.30
CA MET A 48 13.88 -13.56 24.29
C MET A 48 12.41 -13.18 24.05
N GLU A 49 11.49 -14.14 24.02
CA GLU A 49 10.05 -13.86 23.94
C GLU A 49 9.61 -12.94 25.09
N LYS A 50 10.01 -13.29 26.33
CA LYS A 50 9.70 -12.50 27.52
C LYS A 50 10.30 -11.09 27.44
N LEU A 51 11.55 -10.97 26.98
CA LEU A 51 12.22 -9.69 26.81
C LEU A 51 11.48 -8.81 25.79
N MET A 52 11.11 -9.36 24.64
CA MET A 52 10.37 -8.64 23.59
C MET A 52 9.00 -8.16 24.08
N LEU A 53 8.23 -9.03 24.75
CA LEU A 53 6.91 -8.68 25.29
C LEU A 53 6.99 -7.58 26.35
N ASN A 54 7.98 -7.66 27.25
CA ASN A 54 8.21 -6.64 28.25
C ASN A 54 8.62 -5.30 27.63
N THR A 55 9.48 -5.32 26.60
CA THR A 55 9.93 -4.12 25.88
C THR A 55 8.79 -3.42 25.14
N LEU A 56 7.87 -4.21 24.56
CA LEU A 56 6.69 -3.69 23.89
C LEU A 56 5.56 -3.33 24.87
N HIS A 57 5.75 -3.53 26.17
CA HIS A 57 4.71 -3.38 27.20
C HIS A 57 3.42 -4.13 26.83
N PHE A 58 3.55 -5.33 26.25
CA PHE A 58 2.44 -6.14 25.73
C PHE A 58 1.57 -5.44 24.66
N ASN A 59 2.05 -4.35 24.05
CA ASN A 59 1.36 -3.67 22.95
C ASN A 59 1.68 -4.31 21.59
N MET A 60 1.09 -5.48 21.34
CA MET A 60 1.27 -6.24 20.08
C MET A 60 0.28 -5.84 18.98
N SER A 61 -0.67 -4.97 19.30
CA SER A 61 -1.78 -4.60 18.40
C SER A 61 -1.42 -3.38 17.56
N VAL A 62 -0.54 -3.58 16.57
CA VAL A 62 -0.17 -2.53 15.61
C VAL A 62 -0.87 -2.75 14.25
N PRO A 63 -1.37 -1.68 13.60
CA PRO A 63 -2.05 -1.81 12.33
C PRO A 63 -1.06 -2.17 11.22
N THR A 64 -1.25 -3.30 10.56
CA THR A 64 -0.40 -3.75 9.44
C THR A 64 -0.96 -3.29 8.09
N ALA A 65 -0.11 -3.22 7.05
CA ALA A 65 -0.55 -2.85 5.70
C ALA A 65 -1.68 -3.80 5.19
N TYR A 66 -1.63 -5.06 5.62
CA TYR A 66 -2.64 -6.07 5.30
C TYR A 66 -4.07 -5.70 5.75
N VAL A 67 -4.25 -5.06 6.91
CA VAL A 67 -5.61 -4.68 7.35
C VAL A 67 -6.20 -3.56 6.49
N PHE A 68 -5.37 -2.69 5.95
CA PHE A 68 -5.78 -1.61 5.05
C PHE A 68 -6.06 -2.12 3.64
N ILE A 69 -5.29 -3.10 3.14
CA ILE A 69 -5.44 -3.58 1.76
C ILE A 69 -6.85 -4.10 1.49
N ARG A 70 -7.43 -4.85 2.43
CA ARG A 70 -8.79 -5.39 2.30
C ARG A 70 -9.84 -4.29 2.27
N ARG A 71 -9.62 -3.17 2.97
CA ARG A 71 -10.52 -2.03 2.99
C ARG A 71 -10.42 -1.24 1.68
N PHE A 72 -9.21 -0.94 1.23
CA PHE A 72 -8.99 -0.18 0.01
C PHE A 72 -9.36 -0.96 -1.25
N LEU A 73 -9.11 -2.26 -1.30
CA LEU A 73 -9.53 -3.12 -2.42
C LEU A 73 -11.05 -3.15 -2.58
N LYS A 74 -11.82 -3.18 -1.49
CA LYS A 74 -13.29 -3.07 -1.57
C LYS A 74 -13.75 -1.77 -2.23
N VAL A 75 -13.13 -0.66 -1.88
CA VAL A 75 -13.44 0.66 -2.47
C VAL A 75 -12.99 0.70 -3.93
N ALA A 76 -11.80 0.21 -4.22
CA ALA A 76 -11.24 0.14 -5.57
C ALA A 76 -12.11 -0.68 -6.52
N GLN A 77 -12.68 -1.79 -6.04
CA GLN A 77 -13.55 -2.69 -6.80
C GLN A 77 -14.98 -2.18 -6.98
N ALA A 78 -15.41 -1.18 -6.21
CA ALA A 78 -16.72 -0.56 -6.37
C ALA A 78 -16.82 0.26 -7.68
N ASN A 79 -15.69 0.54 -8.33
CA ASN A 79 -15.66 1.21 -9.62
C ASN A 79 -16.20 0.31 -10.75
N ARG A 80 -17.09 0.85 -11.60
CA ARG A 80 -17.66 0.15 -12.75
C ARG A 80 -16.60 -0.46 -13.71
N LYS A 81 -15.42 0.15 -13.80
CA LYS A 81 -14.30 -0.35 -14.62
C LYS A 81 -13.70 -1.67 -14.10
N VAL A 82 -13.90 -1.98 -12.82
CA VAL A 82 -13.41 -3.20 -12.13
C VAL A 82 -14.54 -4.24 -11.95
N ALA A 83 -15.63 -4.11 -12.70
CA ALA A 83 -16.82 -4.95 -12.52
C ALA A 83 -16.59 -6.43 -12.93
N THR A 84 -15.59 -6.72 -13.77
CA THR A 84 -15.29 -8.09 -14.19
C THR A 84 -14.55 -8.85 -13.09
N CYS A 85 -15.04 -10.04 -12.73
CA CYS A 85 -14.47 -10.90 -11.69
C CYS A 85 -12.96 -11.15 -11.87
N LEU A 86 -12.52 -11.37 -13.12
CA LEU A 86 -11.11 -11.57 -13.46
C LEU A 86 -10.25 -10.36 -13.10
N ILE A 87 -10.69 -9.15 -13.43
CA ILE A 87 -9.94 -7.90 -13.18
C ILE A 87 -9.84 -7.65 -11.67
N LYS A 88 -10.90 -7.95 -10.92
CA LYS A 88 -10.89 -7.89 -9.46
C LYS A 88 -9.82 -8.81 -8.88
N PHE A 89 -9.74 -10.06 -9.33
CA PHE A 89 -8.75 -11.02 -8.84
C PHE A 89 -7.31 -10.58 -9.17
N ILE A 90 -7.05 -10.09 -10.39
CA ILE A 90 -5.73 -9.57 -10.78
C ILE A 90 -5.34 -8.36 -9.92
N LEU A 91 -6.27 -7.44 -9.65
CA LEU A 91 -6.01 -6.28 -8.80
C LEU A 91 -5.65 -6.69 -7.38
N GLU A 92 -6.35 -7.66 -6.80
CA GLU A 92 -6.03 -8.17 -5.46
C GLU A 92 -4.63 -8.79 -5.43
N LEU A 93 -4.32 -9.70 -6.36
CA LEU A 93 -3.00 -10.34 -6.44
C LEU A 93 -1.87 -9.32 -6.64
N LEU A 94 -2.04 -8.38 -7.56
CA LEU A 94 -1.03 -7.35 -7.84
C LEU A 94 -0.80 -6.45 -6.62
N ALA A 95 -1.87 -6.05 -5.93
CA ALA A 95 -1.74 -5.26 -4.72
C ALA A 95 -1.01 -6.04 -3.60
N PHE A 96 -1.31 -7.33 -3.40
CA PHE A 96 -0.59 -8.15 -2.43
C PHE A 96 0.89 -8.28 -2.79
N PHE A 97 1.20 -8.54 -4.06
CA PHE A 97 2.58 -8.61 -4.56
C PHE A 97 3.36 -7.31 -4.28
N LEU A 98 2.78 -6.15 -4.59
CA LEU A 98 3.42 -4.85 -4.38
C LEU A 98 3.59 -4.52 -2.89
N VAL A 99 2.63 -4.86 -2.03
CA VAL A 99 2.80 -4.72 -0.57
C VAL A 99 3.95 -5.59 -0.08
N GLU A 100 4.06 -6.83 -0.54
CA GLU A 100 5.16 -7.70 -0.13
C GLU A 100 6.51 -7.19 -0.56
N LEU A 101 6.61 -6.64 -1.77
CA LEU A 101 7.82 -5.98 -2.24
C LEU A 101 8.21 -4.81 -1.32
N SER A 102 7.22 -4.00 -0.91
CA SER A 102 7.45 -2.86 -0.02
C SER A 102 7.83 -3.26 1.41
N LEU A 103 7.53 -4.48 1.86
CA LEU A 103 7.93 -4.97 3.18
C LEU A 103 9.39 -5.45 3.22
N VAL A 104 9.97 -5.78 2.07
CA VAL A 104 11.37 -6.19 1.96
C VAL A 104 12.29 -4.97 1.91
N GLU A 105 11.81 -3.86 1.34
CA GLU A 105 12.62 -2.65 1.15
C GLU A 105 12.64 -1.77 2.40
N TYR A 106 13.84 -1.47 2.90
CA TYR A 106 14.02 -0.71 4.15
C TYR A 106 13.51 0.73 4.01
N GLU A 107 13.68 1.34 2.83
CA GLU A 107 13.24 2.71 2.56
C GLU A 107 11.74 2.92 2.75
N MET A 108 10.94 1.86 2.69
CA MET A 108 9.48 1.92 2.80
C MET A 108 9.00 2.01 4.25
N LEU A 109 9.86 1.72 5.25
CA LEU A 109 9.53 1.81 6.68
C LEU A 109 9.21 3.23 7.15
N LYS A 110 9.63 4.25 6.40
CA LYS A 110 9.32 5.66 6.71
C LYS A 110 7.84 6.02 6.52
N PHE A 111 7.08 5.18 5.82
CA PHE A 111 5.68 5.43 5.53
C PHE A 111 4.75 4.68 6.48
N SER A 112 3.62 5.31 6.83
CA SER A 112 2.61 4.62 7.62
C SER A 112 1.96 3.49 6.79
N PRO A 113 1.54 2.38 7.44
CA PRO A 113 0.94 1.25 6.73
C PRO A 113 -0.30 1.63 5.90
N SER A 114 -1.08 2.62 6.35
CA SER A 114 -2.22 3.14 5.59
C SER A 114 -1.79 3.87 4.32
N LEU A 115 -0.81 4.77 4.40
CA LEU A 115 -0.31 5.51 3.25
C LEU A 115 0.33 4.58 2.22
N LEU A 116 1.19 3.68 2.68
CA LEU A 116 1.85 2.68 1.85
C LEU A 116 0.83 1.80 1.12
N THR A 117 -0.20 1.33 1.81
CA THR A 117 -1.25 0.52 1.18
C THR A 117 -2.06 1.32 0.16
N ALA A 118 -2.36 2.60 0.44
CA ALA A 118 -3.09 3.46 -0.50
C ALA A 118 -2.29 3.65 -1.80
N ALA A 119 -0.99 3.92 -1.69
CA ALA A 119 -0.08 4.01 -2.82
C ALA A 119 -0.03 2.71 -3.62
N VAL A 120 0.08 1.57 -2.95
CA VAL A 120 0.09 0.25 -3.61
C VAL A 120 -1.18 -0.02 -4.39
N VAL A 121 -2.36 0.21 -3.80
CA VAL A 121 -3.64 -0.01 -4.49
C VAL A 121 -3.78 0.93 -5.69
N TYR A 122 -3.36 2.19 -5.54
CA TYR A 122 -3.35 3.14 -6.63
C TYR A 122 -2.43 2.70 -7.78
N THR A 123 -1.19 2.32 -7.47
CA THR A 123 -0.23 1.81 -8.46
C THR A 123 -0.80 0.59 -9.17
N ALA A 124 -1.39 -0.37 -8.44
CA ALA A 124 -2.01 -1.55 -9.04
C ALA A 124 -3.18 -1.19 -9.98
N GLN A 125 -4.00 -0.20 -9.61
CA GLN A 125 -5.04 0.31 -10.49
C GLN A 125 -4.46 0.97 -11.75
N CYS A 126 -3.40 1.77 -11.61
CA CYS A 126 -2.73 2.39 -12.76
C CYS A 126 -2.13 1.35 -13.71
N THR A 127 -1.56 0.26 -13.19
CA THR A 127 -1.01 -0.83 -14.03
C THR A 127 -2.11 -1.55 -14.82
N ILE A 128 -3.30 -1.74 -14.24
CA ILE A 128 -4.38 -2.50 -14.88
C ILE A 128 -5.22 -1.63 -15.83
N PHE A 129 -5.52 -0.39 -15.45
CA PHE A 129 -6.43 0.50 -16.18
C PHE A 129 -5.72 1.61 -16.96
N GLY A 130 -4.41 1.74 -16.82
CA GLY A 130 -3.65 2.91 -17.24
C GLY A 130 -3.91 4.12 -16.35
N PHE A 131 -3.10 5.17 -16.50
CA PHE A 131 -3.25 6.43 -15.78
C PHE A 131 -4.47 7.21 -16.30
N ARG A 132 -5.69 6.76 -15.99
CA ARG A 132 -6.91 7.32 -16.58
C ARG A 132 -8.01 7.55 -15.56
N GLN A 133 -7.82 8.56 -14.72
CA GLN A 133 -8.97 9.26 -14.18
C GLN A 133 -9.48 10.19 -15.29
N GLU A 134 -10.61 9.86 -15.91
CA GLU A 134 -11.24 10.70 -16.96
C GLU A 134 -11.32 12.16 -16.54
N CYS A 135 -11.64 12.41 -15.26
CA CYS A 135 -11.66 13.73 -14.66
C CYS A 135 -10.31 14.45 -14.73
N SER A 136 -9.19 13.76 -14.50
CA SER A 136 -7.85 14.37 -14.55
C SER A 136 -7.47 14.78 -15.98
N SER A 137 -7.75 13.93 -16.97
CA SER A 137 -7.54 14.25 -18.39
C SER A 137 -8.43 15.42 -18.84
N LEU A 138 -9.71 15.41 -18.45
CA LEU A 138 -10.61 16.54 -18.71
C LEU A 138 -10.14 17.82 -18.02
N MET A 139 -9.62 17.75 -16.80
CA MET A 139 -9.10 18.90 -16.06
C MET A 139 -7.88 19.50 -16.75
N VAL A 140 -6.97 18.66 -17.27
CA VAL A 140 -5.84 19.14 -18.09
C VAL A 140 -6.36 19.83 -19.35
N GLY A 141 -7.39 19.27 -20.00
CA GLY A 141 -8.05 19.91 -21.15
C GLY A 141 -8.69 21.25 -20.81
N PHE A 142 -9.30 21.40 -19.62
CA PHE A 142 -9.80 22.68 -19.13
C PHE A 142 -8.67 23.66 -18.83
N HIS A 143 -7.56 23.20 -18.27
CA HIS A 143 -6.40 24.04 -17.99
C HIS A 143 -5.78 24.58 -19.28
N GLN A 144 -5.57 23.74 -20.29
CA GLN A 144 -5.09 24.14 -21.62
C GLN A 144 -6.00 25.19 -22.29
N LYS A 145 -7.31 25.09 -22.06
CA LYS A 145 -8.32 26.00 -22.64
C LYS A 145 -8.71 27.15 -21.70
N ALA A 146 -8.09 27.29 -20.53
CA ALA A 146 -8.53 28.22 -19.50
C ALA A 146 -8.50 29.69 -19.96
N GLY A 147 -7.53 30.04 -20.82
CA GLY A 147 -7.38 31.38 -21.38
C GLY A 147 -8.38 31.76 -22.48
N SER A 148 -9.28 30.87 -22.89
CA SER A 148 -10.27 31.14 -23.94
C SER A 148 -11.65 30.57 -23.64
N GLY A 149 -12.68 31.09 -24.32
CA GLY A 149 -14.05 30.59 -24.22
C GLY A 149 -14.73 30.85 -22.86
N LYS A 150 -15.54 29.90 -22.39
CA LYS A 150 -16.43 30.06 -21.22
C LYS A 150 -15.70 30.15 -19.87
N LEU A 151 -14.43 29.76 -19.79
CA LEU A 151 -13.66 29.69 -18.54
C LEU A 151 -12.79 30.93 -18.28
N ILE A 152 -12.85 31.93 -19.17
CA ILE A 152 -11.95 33.11 -19.15
C ILE A 152 -12.06 33.93 -17.86
N GLY A 153 -13.26 34.01 -17.27
CA GLY A 153 -13.47 34.75 -16.03
C GLY A 153 -12.72 34.15 -14.85
N VAL A 154 -12.65 32.81 -14.78
CA VAL A 154 -11.86 32.11 -13.75
C VAL A 154 -10.38 32.32 -14.01
N HIS A 155 -9.92 32.16 -15.25
CA HIS A 155 -8.53 32.39 -15.63
C HIS A 155 -8.07 33.83 -15.30
N GLN A 156 -8.87 34.85 -15.64
CA GLN A 156 -8.57 36.25 -15.32
C GLN A 156 -8.52 36.51 -13.81
N LYS A 157 -9.42 35.91 -13.02
CA LYS A 157 -9.40 35.99 -11.55
C LYS A 157 -8.09 35.47 -10.97
N TYR A 158 -7.59 34.33 -11.46
CA TYR A 158 -6.34 33.72 -11.00
C TYR A 158 -5.08 34.27 -11.69
N CYS A 159 -5.24 35.18 -12.67
CA CYS A 159 -4.18 36.03 -13.21
C CYS A 159 -3.96 37.33 -12.41
N SER A 160 -4.71 37.56 -11.34
CA SER A 160 -4.50 38.70 -10.45
C SER A 160 -3.32 38.47 -9.49
N SER A 161 -2.64 39.55 -9.08
CA SER A 161 -1.58 39.51 -8.06
C SER A 161 -2.06 38.92 -6.74
N LYS A 162 -3.34 39.07 -6.40
CA LYS A 162 -3.96 38.46 -5.21
C LYS A 162 -3.87 36.93 -5.20
N HIS A 163 -3.76 36.30 -6.36
CA HIS A 163 -3.63 34.85 -6.52
C HIS A 163 -2.26 34.47 -7.10
N ASN A 164 -1.22 35.30 -6.91
CA ASN A 164 0.15 35.02 -7.37
C ASN A 164 0.25 34.61 -8.84
N TYR A 165 -0.67 35.05 -9.70
CA TYR A 165 -0.71 34.67 -11.11
C TYR A 165 -0.76 33.14 -11.37
N THR A 166 -1.33 32.34 -10.46
CA THR A 166 -1.39 30.86 -10.58
C THR A 166 -1.92 30.36 -11.92
N ALA A 167 -2.81 31.12 -12.59
CA ALA A 167 -3.34 30.74 -13.89
C ALA A 167 -2.30 30.72 -15.03
N LYS A 168 -1.10 31.31 -14.83
CA LYS A 168 -0.01 31.29 -15.82
C LYS A 168 0.83 30.00 -15.79
N CYS A 169 0.59 29.11 -14.82
CA CYS A 169 1.29 27.84 -14.76
C CYS A 169 0.98 26.98 -16.00
N GLU A 170 1.96 26.22 -16.48
CA GLU A 170 1.76 25.34 -17.62
C GLU A 170 0.86 24.15 -17.29
N ALA A 171 0.06 23.74 -18.27
CA ALA A 171 -0.80 22.58 -18.13
C ALA A 171 0.00 21.27 -18.19
N THR A 172 -0.43 20.30 -17.39
CA THR A 172 0.23 19.01 -17.19
C THR A 172 0.10 18.09 -18.41
N SER A 173 0.87 18.36 -19.46
CA SER A 173 0.79 17.67 -20.76
C SER A 173 1.11 16.17 -20.69
N PHE A 174 2.01 15.75 -19.79
CA PHE A 174 2.38 14.34 -19.63
C PHE A 174 1.21 13.43 -19.21
N LEU A 175 0.14 14.00 -18.63
CA LEU A 175 -1.07 13.24 -18.28
C LEU A 175 -1.95 12.93 -19.50
N LEU A 176 -1.70 13.54 -20.64
CA LEU A 176 -2.40 13.28 -21.91
C LEU A 176 -1.61 12.36 -22.84
N ASP A 177 -0.31 12.15 -22.56
CA ASP A 177 0.57 11.36 -23.40
C ASP A 177 0.34 9.87 -23.12
N ASN A 178 -0.31 9.17 -24.05
CA ASN A 178 -0.59 7.73 -23.95
C ASN A 178 0.65 6.87 -24.27
N SER A 179 1.85 7.46 -24.36
CA SER A 179 3.07 6.87 -24.90
C SER A 179 4.02 6.25 -23.86
N LEU A 180 3.66 6.25 -22.57
CA LEU A 180 4.41 5.59 -21.49
C LEU A 180 3.78 4.25 -21.03
N LEU A 181 3.20 3.52 -21.98
CA LEU A 181 2.84 2.10 -21.94
C LEU A 181 3.14 1.48 -23.31
#